data_AF-A0A937R168-F1
#
_entry.id   AF-A0A937R168-F1
#
_cell.length_a   1.000
_cell.length_b   1.000
_cell.length_c   1.000
_cell.angle_alpha   90.00
_cell.angle_beta   90.00
_cell.angle_gamma   90.00
#
_symmetry.space_group_name_H-M   'P 1'
#
loop_
_entity.id
_entity.type
_entity.pdbx_description
1 polymer ?
#
loop_
_entity_poly.entity_id
_entity_poly.type
_entity_poly.pdbx_seq_one_letter_code
_entity_poly.pdbx_strand_id
1 'polypeptide(L)'
;SSRFYLSLEDDLLRIFGSDKISSIMDRLGMEEGEPIEHSLISRGIENAQRKVEGHNFDIRKHLIEYDDVMNKQREVIYSLRRDILDGEGLEEIVENMIDEKVEDLADRWIDPKEYPEAWDIQGLLSGLSRLFGFRAKITPEHMGEEAFDALNPETLKEMIKEQTHAAYEEKEKLFGKEDLEQLARFIMLQIIDNQWVMHLQNMEQMKEGIGLRGYGQLDPLKEYQKEGFGLFEGLMDGIREETLGTLFRIQLARRGPDETPRKKKKQLQMSHGGDGSQVATVKRKGQKIGRNAPCPCGSGKKYKKCCGANK
;
A
#
# COMPACT_ATOMS: atom_id res chain seq x y z
N SER A 1 -49.30 -25.55 3.52
CA SER A 1 -49.08 -25.58 2.05
C SER A 1 -48.53 -24.24 1.62
N SER A 2 -47.66 -24.20 0.61
CA SER A 2 -47.24 -22.95 -0.03
C SER A 2 -48.01 -22.77 -1.34
N ARG A 3 -48.40 -21.53 -1.63
CA ARG A 3 -49.02 -21.10 -2.89
C ARG A 3 -48.34 -19.83 -3.35
N PHE A 4 -48.09 -19.75 -4.65
CA PHE A 4 -47.45 -18.60 -5.29
C PHE A 4 -48.45 -18.00 -6.29
N TYR A 5 -48.56 -16.68 -6.29
CA TYR A 5 -49.39 -15.90 -7.21
C TYR A 5 -48.47 -14.99 -8.00
N LEU A 6 -48.66 -14.91 -9.32
CA LEU A 6 -47.88 -14.05 -10.21
C LEU A 6 -48.83 -13.34 -11.17
N SER A 7 -48.51 -12.09 -11.49
CA SER A 7 -49.20 -11.31 -12.52
C SER A 7 -48.40 -11.33 -13.81
N LEU A 8 -49.08 -11.26 -14.96
CA LEU A 8 -48.41 -11.18 -16.27
C LEU A 8 -47.64 -9.88 -16.48
N GLU A 9 -47.97 -8.86 -15.71
CA GLU A 9 -47.28 -7.59 -15.68
C GLU A 9 -45.98 -7.63 -14.87
N ASP A 10 -45.73 -8.72 -14.12
CA ASP A 10 -44.51 -8.86 -13.32
C ASP A 10 -43.26 -8.90 -14.21
N ASP A 11 -42.18 -8.29 -13.74
CA ASP A 11 -40.93 -8.13 -14.49
C ASP A 11 -40.35 -9.46 -15.02
N LEU A 12 -40.49 -10.55 -14.25
CA LEU A 12 -40.04 -11.89 -14.66
C LEU A 12 -40.76 -12.35 -15.93
N LEU A 13 -42.08 -12.17 -15.98
CA LEU A 13 -42.93 -12.59 -17.10
C LEU A 13 -42.83 -11.61 -18.27
N ARG A 14 -42.61 -10.33 -17.99
CA ARG A 14 -42.36 -9.30 -19.00
C ARG A 14 -41.06 -9.53 -19.78
N ILE A 15 -39.97 -9.93 -19.10
CA ILE A 15 -38.65 -10.12 -19.72
C ILE A 15 -38.50 -11.51 -20.36
N PHE A 16 -39.14 -12.54 -19.80
CA PHE A 16 -38.89 -13.93 -20.21
C PHE A 16 -40.13 -14.71 -20.67
N GLY A 17 -41.33 -14.13 -20.56
CA GLY A 17 -42.61 -14.79 -20.84
C GLY A 17 -43.26 -14.44 -22.18
N SER A 18 -42.78 -13.41 -22.90
CA SER A 18 -43.55 -12.76 -23.97
C SER A 18 -44.03 -13.69 -25.09
N ASP A 19 -43.18 -14.53 -25.66
CA ASP A 19 -43.56 -15.14 -26.95
C ASP A 19 -44.35 -16.46 -26.80
N LYS A 20 -44.03 -17.25 -25.78
CA LYS A 20 -44.65 -18.56 -25.54
C LYS A 20 -45.84 -18.51 -24.60
N ILE A 21 -45.86 -17.58 -23.64
CA ILE A 21 -46.97 -17.47 -22.68
C ILE A 21 -48.10 -16.64 -23.29
N SER A 22 -47.79 -15.56 -24.03
CA SER A 22 -48.81 -14.78 -24.75
C SER A 22 -49.56 -15.60 -25.79
N SER A 23 -48.86 -16.41 -26.59
CA SER A 23 -49.49 -17.26 -27.62
C SER A 23 -50.36 -18.40 -27.06
N ILE A 24 -50.12 -18.82 -25.82
CA ILE A 24 -50.97 -19.78 -25.11
C ILE A 24 -52.25 -19.09 -24.60
N MET A 25 -52.17 -17.82 -24.16
CA MET A 25 -53.33 -17.03 -23.73
C MET A 25 -54.27 -16.69 -24.88
N ASP A 26 -53.71 -16.25 -26.01
CA ASP A 26 -54.48 -15.95 -27.22
C ASP A 26 -55.26 -17.17 -27.74
N ARG A 27 -54.71 -18.38 -27.54
CA ARG A 27 -55.36 -19.64 -27.90
C ARG A 27 -56.39 -20.13 -26.89
N LEU A 28 -56.23 -19.78 -25.61
CA LEU A 28 -57.13 -20.19 -24.54
C LEU A 28 -58.34 -19.26 -24.40
N GLY A 29 -58.31 -18.06 -25.00
CA GLY A 29 -59.45 -17.15 -25.04
C GLY A 29 -59.90 -16.69 -23.65
N MET A 30 -58.94 -16.39 -22.77
CA MET A 30 -59.19 -16.05 -21.36
C MET A 30 -59.61 -14.58 -21.18
N GLU A 31 -60.51 -14.33 -20.22
CA GLU A 31 -60.99 -13.00 -19.86
C GLU A 31 -60.13 -12.34 -18.76
N GLU A 32 -60.09 -11.01 -18.74
CA GLU A 32 -59.32 -10.22 -17.76
C GLU A 32 -59.82 -10.52 -16.32
N GLY A 33 -58.92 -11.00 -15.46
CA GLY A 33 -59.20 -11.21 -14.03
C GLY A 33 -59.50 -12.65 -13.60
N GLU A 34 -59.49 -13.63 -14.51
CA GLU A 34 -59.63 -15.04 -14.14
C GLU A 34 -58.32 -15.66 -13.63
N PRO A 35 -58.35 -16.42 -12.50
CA PRO A 35 -57.19 -17.14 -12.01
C PRO A 35 -56.88 -18.37 -12.86
N ILE A 36 -55.66 -18.45 -13.37
CA ILE A 36 -55.21 -19.54 -14.24
C ILE A 36 -54.32 -20.51 -13.45
N GLU A 37 -54.69 -21.78 -13.37
CA GLU A 37 -53.83 -22.87 -12.89
C GLU A 37 -53.53 -23.83 -14.04
N HIS A 38 -52.38 -23.66 -14.70
CA HIS A 38 -51.99 -24.53 -15.82
C HIS A 38 -50.53 -24.98 -15.72
N SER A 39 -50.29 -26.29 -15.83
CA SER A 39 -48.96 -26.91 -15.67
C SER A 39 -47.91 -26.42 -16.69
N LEU A 40 -48.33 -26.12 -17.92
CA LEU A 40 -47.44 -25.52 -18.94
C LEU A 40 -46.99 -24.10 -18.56
N ILE A 41 -47.82 -23.32 -17.87
CA ILE A 41 -47.46 -21.98 -17.42
C ILE A 41 -46.45 -22.09 -16.28
N SER A 42 -46.67 -22.98 -15.31
CA SER A 42 -45.70 -23.26 -14.24
C SER A 42 -44.34 -23.70 -14.79
N ARG A 43 -44.30 -24.60 -15.80
CA ARG A 43 -43.05 -24.99 -16.49
C ARG A 43 -42.42 -23.84 -17.27
N GLY A 44 -43.22 -22.96 -17.85
CA GLY A 44 -42.75 -21.75 -18.52
C GLY A 44 -42.03 -20.81 -17.56
N ILE A 45 -42.63 -20.58 -16.38
CA ILE A 45 -42.06 -19.78 -15.29
C ILE A 45 -40.77 -20.42 -14.77
N GLU A 46 -40.74 -21.74 -14.56
CA GLU A 46 -39.54 -22.46 -14.14
C GLU A 46 -38.38 -22.29 -15.15
N ASN A 47 -38.66 -22.38 -16.45
CA ASN A 47 -37.64 -22.16 -17.49
C ASN A 47 -37.16 -20.71 -17.55
N ALA A 48 -38.07 -19.74 -17.36
CA ALA A 48 -37.73 -18.33 -17.27
C ALA A 48 -36.80 -18.07 -16.05
N GLN A 49 -37.14 -18.60 -14.88
CA GLN A 49 -36.32 -18.53 -13.68
C GLN A 49 -34.94 -19.16 -13.90
N ARG A 50 -34.88 -20.38 -14.46
CA ARG A 50 -33.60 -21.04 -14.78
C ARG A 50 -32.74 -20.21 -15.72
N LYS A 51 -33.34 -19.50 -16.69
CA LYS A 51 -32.62 -18.61 -17.61
C LYS A 51 -32.09 -17.35 -16.90
N VAL A 52 -32.90 -16.75 -16.00
CA VAL A 52 -32.48 -15.61 -15.17
C VAL A 52 -31.33 -16.00 -14.24
N GLU A 53 -31.45 -17.16 -13.59
CA GLU A 53 -30.42 -17.72 -12.72
C GLU A 53 -29.14 -18.01 -13.50
N GLY A 54 -29.25 -18.60 -14.70
CA GLY A 54 -28.12 -18.81 -15.60
C GLY A 54 -27.42 -17.50 -15.97
N HIS A 55 -28.19 -16.49 -16.38
CA HIS A 55 -27.64 -15.16 -16.70
C HIS A 55 -26.93 -14.51 -15.49
N ASN A 56 -27.55 -14.56 -14.31
CA ASN A 56 -26.94 -14.05 -13.08
C ASN A 56 -25.70 -14.85 -12.66
N PHE A 57 -25.71 -16.16 -12.91
CA PHE A 57 -24.57 -17.03 -12.68
C PHE A 57 -23.40 -16.68 -13.59
N ASP A 58 -23.66 -16.46 -14.89
CA ASP A 58 -22.64 -16.07 -15.86
C ASP A 58 -22.00 -14.71 -15.51
N ILE A 59 -22.81 -13.72 -15.10
CA ILE A 59 -22.29 -12.43 -14.61
C ILE A 59 -21.38 -12.64 -13.40
N ARG A 60 -21.82 -13.43 -12.41
CA ARG A 60 -21.02 -13.69 -11.21
C ARG A 60 -19.74 -14.44 -11.52
N LYS A 61 -19.81 -15.42 -12.43
CA LYS A 61 -18.65 -16.18 -12.88
C LYS A 61 -17.61 -15.23 -13.48
N HIS A 62 -18.02 -14.33 -14.36
CA HIS A 62 -17.11 -13.32 -14.91
C HIS A 62 -16.52 -12.43 -13.83
N LEU A 63 -17.32 -11.93 -12.88
CA LEU A 63 -16.81 -11.12 -11.76
C LEU A 63 -15.76 -11.88 -10.92
N ILE A 64 -15.99 -13.16 -10.64
CA ILE A 64 -15.05 -14.03 -9.91
C ILE A 64 -13.73 -14.16 -10.70
N GLU A 65 -13.78 -14.29 -12.02
CA GLU A 65 -12.57 -14.41 -12.85
C GLU A 65 -11.67 -13.16 -12.75
N TYR A 66 -12.24 -11.95 -12.61
CA TYR A 66 -11.46 -10.73 -12.34
C TYR A 66 -10.92 -10.69 -10.91
N ASP A 67 -11.72 -11.12 -9.94
CA ASP A 67 -11.34 -11.15 -8.53
C ASP A 67 -10.24 -12.20 -8.27
N ASP A 68 -10.20 -13.30 -9.02
CA ASP A 68 -9.16 -14.33 -8.92
C ASP A 68 -7.76 -13.77 -9.22
N VAL A 69 -7.65 -12.83 -10.17
CA VAL A 69 -6.39 -12.13 -10.47
C VAL A 69 -5.93 -11.33 -9.25
N MET A 70 -6.85 -10.56 -8.67
CA MET A 70 -6.57 -9.76 -7.46
C MET A 70 -6.25 -10.63 -6.26
N ASN A 71 -6.90 -11.79 -6.13
CA ASN A 71 -6.67 -12.70 -5.03
C ASN A 71 -5.26 -13.31 -5.09
N LYS A 72 -4.79 -13.73 -6.26
CA LYS A 72 -3.41 -14.22 -6.44
C LYS A 72 -2.37 -13.16 -6.08
N GLN A 73 -2.57 -11.93 -6.53
CA GLN A 73 -1.66 -10.82 -6.20
C GLN A 73 -1.67 -10.51 -4.70
N ARG A 74 -2.85 -10.53 -4.08
CA ARG A 74 -3.02 -10.36 -2.63
C ARG A 74 -2.30 -11.44 -1.84
N GLU A 75 -2.39 -12.70 -2.25
CA GLU A 75 -1.71 -13.82 -1.60
C GLU A 75 -0.19 -13.58 -1.56
N VAL A 76 0.41 -13.14 -2.66
CA VAL A 76 1.84 -12.83 -2.74
C VAL A 76 2.20 -11.67 -1.80
N ILE A 77 1.48 -10.55 -1.87
CA ILE A 77 1.75 -9.37 -1.03
C ILE A 77 1.56 -9.67 0.46
N TYR A 78 0.51 -10.42 0.81
CA TYR A 78 0.22 -10.76 2.21
C TYR A 78 1.16 -11.81 2.76
N SER A 79 1.70 -12.70 1.92
CA SER A 79 2.80 -13.59 2.31
C SER A 79 4.03 -12.77 2.63
N LEU A 80 4.50 -11.94 1.68
CA LEU A 80 5.68 -11.10 1.88
C LEU A 80 5.55 -10.21 3.12
N ARG A 81 4.37 -9.58 3.31
CA ARG A 81 4.09 -8.76 4.48
C ARG A 81 4.13 -9.54 5.79
N ARG A 82 3.69 -10.80 5.78
CA ARG A 82 3.75 -11.69 6.94
C ARG A 82 5.19 -12.06 7.26
N ASP A 83 5.96 -12.44 6.24
CA ASP A 83 7.36 -12.82 6.40
C ASP A 83 8.18 -11.66 7.03
N ILE A 84 7.93 -10.42 6.56
CA ILE A 84 8.53 -9.21 7.14
C ILE A 84 8.07 -8.96 8.59
N LEU A 85 6.79 -9.18 8.89
CA LEU A 85 6.23 -8.98 10.24
C LEU A 85 6.83 -9.96 11.25
N ASP A 86 6.92 -11.22 10.88
CA ASP A 86 7.47 -12.30 11.71
C ASP A 86 8.97 -12.07 11.91
N GLY A 87 9.64 -11.46 10.93
CA GLY A 87 11.03 -11.01 11.01
C GLY A 87 12.05 -12.11 10.78
N GLU A 88 11.62 -13.30 10.41
CA GLU A 88 12.49 -14.38 9.97
C GLU A 88 12.96 -14.08 8.53
N GLY A 89 14.28 -14.07 8.31
CA GLY A 89 14.85 -13.89 6.98
C GLY A 89 14.80 -12.46 6.41
N LEU A 90 14.59 -11.43 7.24
CA LEU A 90 14.52 -10.04 6.74
C LEU A 90 15.82 -9.60 6.02
N GLU A 91 16.96 -10.05 6.53
CA GLU A 91 18.28 -9.83 5.93
C GLU A 91 18.33 -10.44 4.52
N GLU A 92 17.97 -11.71 4.38
CA GLU A 92 17.90 -12.41 3.08
C GLU A 92 16.92 -11.74 2.10
N ILE A 93 15.77 -11.25 2.59
CA ILE A 93 14.84 -10.49 1.75
C ILE A 93 15.53 -9.23 1.20
N VAL A 94 16.20 -8.45 2.04
CA VAL A 94 16.89 -7.22 1.60
C VAL A 94 18.06 -7.53 0.67
N GLU A 95 18.85 -8.56 0.96
CA GLU A 95 19.96 -9.02 0.11
C GLU A 95 19.48 -9.44 -1.29
N ASN A 96 18.40 -10.23 -1.36
CA ASN A 96 17.79 -10.59 -2.64
C ASN A 96 17.29 -9.37 -3.41
N MET A 97 16.68 -8.38 -2.72
CA MET A 97 16.28 -7.13 -3.36
C MET A 97 17.48 -6.37 -3.94
N ILE A 98 18.61 -6.33 -3.21
CA ILE A 98 19.86 -5.73 -3.68
C ILE A 98 20.31 -6.41 -4.97
N ASP A 99 20.42 -7.74 -4.94
CA ASP A 99 20.93 -8.52 -6.07
C ASP A 99 20.07 -8.32 -7.31
N GLU A 100 18.75 -8.44 -7.19
CA GLU A 100 17.84 -8.24 -8.32
C GLU A 100 17.92 -6.81 -8.86
N LYS A 101 17.99 -5.78 -8.01
CA LYS A 101 18.09 -4.39 -8.50
C LYS A 101 19.44 -4.08 -9.13
N VAL A 102 20.51 -4.75 -8.72
CA VAL A 102 21.80 -4.67 -9.41
C VAL A 102 21.73 -5.31 -10.79
N GLU A 103 21.11 -6.48 -10.91
CA GLU A 103 20.85 -7.14 -12.20
C GLU A 103 20.03 -6.23 -13.12
N ASP A 104 18.88 -5.74 -12.65
CA ASP A 104 17.96 -4.88 -13.41
C ASP A 104 18.64 -3.58 -13.88
N LEU A 105 19.55 -3.02 -13.06
CA LEU A 105 20.33 -1.83 -13.43
C LEU A 105 21.42 -2.16 -14.43
N ALA A 106 22.14 -3.26 -14.27
CA ALA A 106 23.19 -3.68 -15.18
C ALA A 106 22.61 -3.96 -16.57
N ASP A 107 21.55 -4.78 -16.66
CA ASP A 107 20.91 -5.17 -17.92
C ASP A 107 20.30 -3.99 -18.68
N ARG A 108 19.99 -2.89 -17.99
CA ARG A 108 19.48 -1.66 -18.63
C ARG A 108 20.55 -0.89 -19.39
N TRP A 109 21.80 -0.95 -18.96
CA TRP A 109 22.89 -0.11 -19.48
C TRP A 109 24.00 -0.91 -20.17
N ILE A 110 23.99 -2.23 -20.04
CA ILE A 110 24.97 -3.16 -20.60
C ILE A 110 24.24 -4.13 -21.53
N ASP A 111 24.63 -4.14 -22.81
CA ASP A 111 24.23 -5.23 -23.72
C ASP A 111 25.28 -6.36 -23.62
N PRO A 112 24.88 -7.59 -23.24
CA PRO A 112 25.80 -8.72 -23.17
C PRO A 112 26.50 -9.08 -24.48
N LYS A 113 26.01 -8.58 -25.62
CA LYS A 113 26.58 -8.83 -26.95
C LYS A 113 27.65 -7.82 -27.35
N GLU A 114 27.76 -6.71 -26.63
CA GLU A 114 28.70 -5.64 -26.92
C GLU A 114 29.97 -5.75 -26.05
N TYR A 115 31.04 -5.14 -26.53
CA TYR A 115 32.31 -5.06 -25.80
C TYR A 115 32.24 -4.00 -24.69
N PRO A 116 33.05 -4.13 -23.61
CA PRO A 116 33.06 -3.20 -22.48
C PRO A 116 33.20 -1.71 -22.85
N GLU A 117 33.91 -1.41 -23.94
CA GLU A 117 34.08 -0.06 -24.48
C GLU A 117 32.78 0.61 -24.94
N ALA A 118 31.78 -0.19 -25.34
CA ALA A 118 30.49 0.31 -25.83
C ALA A 118 29.44 0.45 -24.71
N TRP A 119 29.69 -0.10 -23.52
CA TRP A 119 28.74 -0.06 -22.41
C TRP A 119 28.58 1.36 -21.85
N ASP A 120 27.34 1.72 -21.47
CA ASP A 120 27.07 2.99 -20.80
C ASP A 120 27.38 2.90 -19.30
N ILE A 121 28.68 2.87 -18.98
CA ILE A 121 29.17 2.85 -17.60
C ILE A 121 28.72 4.10 -16.83
N GLN A 122 28.61 5.25 -17.50
CA GLN A 122 28.19 6.49 -16.83
C GLN A 122 26.72 6.44 -16.41
N GLY A 123 25.84 5.95 -17.27
CA GLY A 123 24.43 5.68 -16.98
C GLY A 123 24.27 4.72 -15.81
N LEU A 124 25.03 3.62 -15.82
CA LEU A 124 25.05 2.63 -14.73
C LEU A 124 25.50 3.24 -13.40
N LEU A 125 26.63 3.94 -13.38
CA LEU A 125 27.16 4.59 -12.18
C LEU A 125 26.20 5.64 -11.62
N SER A 126 25.56 6.42 -12.49
CA SER A 126 24.53 7.38 -12.07
C SER A 126 23.30 6.67 -11.49
N GLY A 127 22.88 5.55 -12.06
CA GLY A 127 21.78 4.73 -11.55
C GLY A 127 22.09 4.17 -10.16
N LEU A 128 23.24 3.53 -10.00
CA LEU A 128 23.72 2.98 -8.74
C LEU A 128 23.85 4.06 -7.66
N SER A 129 24.43 5.21 -7.99
CA SER A 129 24.59 6.31 -7.03
C SER A 129 23.27 6.90 -6.58
N ARG A 130 22.28 6.99 -7.47
CA ARG A 130 20.93 7.48 -7.12
C ARG A 130 20.20 6.53 -6.18
N LEU A 131 20.35 5.22 -6.39
CA LEU A 131 19.66 4.20 -5.60
C LEU A 131 20.38 3.96 -4.27
N PHE A 132 21.66 3.58 -4.33
CA PHE A 132 22.43 3.12 -3.18
C PHE A 132 23.23 4.23 -2.49
N GLY A 133 23.29 5.45 -3.04
CA GLY A 133 23.94 6.58 -2.39
C GLY A 133 25.47 6.54 -2.34
N PHE A 134 26.11 5.56 -2.99
CA PHE A 134 27.57 5.47 -3.11
C PHE A 134 28.01 5.50 -4.58
N ARG A 135 29.31 5.77 -4.81
CA ARG A 135 29.90 5.68 -6.15
C ARG A 135 30.65 4.36 -6.28
N ALA A 136 30.17 3.50 -7.17
CA ALA A 136 30.82 2.23 -7.43
C ALA A 136 32.17 2.45 -8.15
N LYS A 137 33.16 1.64 -7.78
CA LYS A 137 34.54 1.73 -8.24
C LYS A 137 34.77 0.79 -9.42
N ILE A 138 34.20 1.13 -10.57
CA ILE A 138 34.16 0.26 -11.77
C ILE A 138 34.91 0.90 -12.95
N THR A 139 35.33 2.15 -12.81
CA THR A 139 36.00 2.87 -13.90
C THR A 139 37.41 2.32 -14.14
N PRO A 140 37.96 2.47 -15.37
CA PRO A 140 39.35 2.16 -15.68
C PRO A 140 40.35 2.82 -14.72
N GLU A 141 40.02 4.00 -14.17
CA GLU A 141 40.83 4.69 -13.16
C GLU A 141 40.97 3.90 -11.85
N HIS A 142 39.98 3.06 -11.51
CA HIS A 142 39.94 2.29 -10.28
C HIS A 142 40.42 0.85 -10.46
N MET A 143 40.22 0.26 -11.64
CA MET A 143 40.52 -1.15 -11.92
C MET A 143 41.75 -1.36 -12.81
N GLY A 144 42.18 -0.33 -13.54
CA GLY A 144 43.17 -0.43 -14.61
C GLY A 144 42.53 -0.74 -15.97
N GLU A 145 43.11 -0.23 -17.05
CA GLU A 145 42.60 -0.41 -18.43
C GLU A 145 42.52 -1.91 -18.81
N GLU A 146 43.57 -2.69 -18.54
CA GLU A 146 43.61 -4.12 -18.87
C GLU A 146 42.52 -4.94 -18.17
N ALA A 147 42.20 -4.60 -16.91
CA ALA A 147 41.16 -5.29 -16.15
C ALA A 147 39.74 -4.89 -16.60
N PHE A 148 39.59 -3.66 -17.09
CA PHE A 148 38.33 -3.17 -17.65
C PHE A 148 38.04 -3.79 -19.01
N ASP A 149 39.05 -3.90 -19.88
CA ASP A 149 38.89 -4.50 -21.21
C ASP A 149 38.61 -6.01 -21.16
N ALA A 150 39.09 -6.68 -20.11
CA ALA A 150 38.81 -8.10 -19.85
C ALA A 150 37.47 -8.35 -19.13
N LEU A 151 36.72 -7.30 -18.79
CA LEU A 151 35.51 -7.41 -18.00
C LEU A 151 34.39 -8.05 -18.82
N ASN A 152 33.66 -8.96 -18.20
CA ASN A 152 32.43 -9.52 -18.78
C ASN A 152 31.21 -9.07 -17.96
N PRO A 153 29.99 -9.11 -18.54
CA PRO A 153 28.79 -8.61 -17.85
C PRO A 153 28.56 -9.26 -16.48
N GLU A 154 28.79 -10.58 -16.37
CA GLU A 154 28.58 -11.33 -15.13
C GLU A 154 29.58 -10.92 -14.03
N THR A 155 30.87 -10.81 -14.36
CA THR A 155 31.91 -10.33 -13.43
C THR A 155 31.65 -8.90 -12.99
N LEU A 156 31.14 -8.05 -13.90
CA LEU A 156 30.75 -6.68 -13.55
C LEU A 156 29.58 -6.67 -12.56
N LYS A 157 28.54 -7.48 -12.81
CA LYS A 157 27.39 -7.63 -11.90
C LYS A 157 27.84 -8.12 -10.53
N GLU A 158 28.66 -9.16 -10.47
CA GLU A 158 29.23 -9.68 -9.22
C GLU A 158 30.02 -8.60 -8.45
N MET A 159 30.86 -7.83 -9.14
CA MET A 159 31.62 -6.74 -8.54
C MET A 159 30.74 -5.61 -7.99
N ILE A 160 29.62 -5.31 -8.65
CA ILE A 160 28.65 -4.32 -8.16
C ILE A 160 27.92 -4.87 -6.93
N LYS A 161 27.49 -6.14 -6.97
CA LYS A 161 26.83 -6.80 -5.84
C LYS A 161 27.74 -6.78 -4.62
N GLU A 162 29.00 -7.21 -4.75
CA GLU A 162 29.96 -7.21 -3.64
C GLU A 162 30.13 -5.81 -3.02
N GLN A 163 30.27 -4.77 -3.84
CA GLN A 163 30.36 -3.39 -3.34
C GLN A 163 29.08 -2.92 -2.64
N THR A 164 27.92 -3.36 -3.13
CA THR A 164 26.61 -2.95 -2.57
C THR A 164 26.33 -3.66 -1.25
N HIS A 165 26.63 -4.96 -1.17
CA HIS A 165 26.57 -5.75 0.06
C HIS A 165 27.54 -5.20 1.11
N ALA A 166 28.79 -4.90 0.73
CA ALA A 166 29.75 -4.26 1.63
C ALA A 166 29.24 -2.90 2.17
N ALA A 167 28.57 -2.10 1.33
CA ALA A 167 27.96 -0.84 1.76
C ALA A 167 26.79 -1.05 2.74
N TYR A 168 26.02 -2.13 2.58
CA TYR A 168 24.95 -2.51 3.49
C TYR A 168 25.51 -3.01 4.84
N GLU A 169 26.53 -3.86 4.84
CA GLU A 169 27.22 -4.32 6.05
C GLU A 169 27.80 -3.16 6.86
N GLU A 170 28.38 -2.15 6.20
CA GLU A 170 28.89 -0.96 6.89
C GLU A 170 27.75 -0.18 7.57
N LYS A 171 26.54 -0.18 7.01
CA LYS A 171 25.37 0.38 7.70
C LYS A 171 24.97 -0.46 8.91
N GLU A 172 24.96 -1.77 8.78
CA GLU A 172 24.66 -2.66 9.90
C GLU A 172 25.63 -2.42 11.07
N LYS A 173 26.92 -2.26 10.80
CA LYS A 173 27.94 -1.90 11.81
C LYS A 173 27.67 -0.54 12.46
N LEU A 174 27.16 0.44 11.71
CA LEU A 174 26.91 1.80 12.20
C LEU A 174 25.63 1.92 13.04
N PHE A 175 24.57 1.21 12.67
CA PHE A 175 23.27 1.24 13.35
C PHE A 175 23.16 0.18 14.46
N GLY A 176 23.81 -0.96 14.28
CA GLY A 176 23.56 -2.18 15.04
C GLY A 176 22.50 -3.04 14.33
N LYS A 177 22.73 -4.36 14.31
CA LYS A 177 21.87 -5.33 13.60
C LYS A 177 20.39 -5.21 13.98
N GLU A 178 20.09 -5.28 15.28
CA GLU A 178 18.71 -5.27 15.78
C GLU A 178 17.97 -3.95 15.44
N ASP A 179 18.63 -2.81 15.60
CA ASP A 179 18.05 -1.50 15.29
C ASP A 179 17.83 -1.34 13.78
N LEU A 180 18.77 -1.81 12.95
CA LEU A 180 18.64 -1.77 11.50
C LEU A 180 17.52 -2.69 11.01
N GLU A 181 17.39 -3.90 11.56
CA GLU A 181 16.31 -4.83 11.24
C GLU A 181 14.93 -4.27 11.61
N GLN A 182 14.79 -3.69 12.81
CA GLN A 182 13.53 -3.07 13.23
C GLN A 182 13.15 -1.90 12.32
N LEU A 183 14.14 -1.09 11.95
CA LEU A 183 13.97 0.04 11.05
C LEU A 183 13.60 -0.43 9.63
N ALA A 184 14.28 -1.45 9.11
CA ALA A 184 14.00 -2.03 7.81
C ALA A 184 12.60 -2.64 7.76
N ARG A 185 12.21 -3.39 8.78
CA ARG A 185 10.85 -3.93 8.93
C ARG A 185 9.80 -2.82 8.86
N PHE A 186 9.97 -1.75 9.63
CA PHE A 186 9.04 -0.63 9.64
C PHE A 186 8.94 0.06 8.27
N ILE A 187 10.09 0.33 7.64
CA ILE A 187 10.17 0.99 6.32
C ILE A 187 9.48 0.12 5.26
N MET A 188 9.81 -1.18 5.21
CA MET A 188 9.26 -2.10 4.21
C MET A 188 7.75 -2.24 4.35
N LEU A 189 7.24 -2.41 5.56
CA LEU A 189 5.78 -2.51 5.77
C LEU A 189 5.06 -1.24 5.33
N GLN A 190 5.60 -0.07 5.67
CA GLN A 190 5.03 1.21 5.25
C GLN A 190 5.02 1.37 3.73
N ILE A 191 6.12 1.00 3.06
CA ILE A 191 6.24 1.07 1.59
C ILE A 191 5.27 0.10 0.93
N ILE A 192 5.25 -1.17 1.36
CA ILE A 192 4.34 -2.20 0.84
C ILE A 192 2.89 -1.75 0.98
N ASP A 193 2.48 -1.28 2.16
CA ASP A 193 1.11 -0.86 2.40
C ASP A 193 0.70 0.32 1.49
N ASN A 194 1.59 1.31 1.30
CA ASN A 194 1.33 2.46 0.42
C ASN A 194 1.25 2.05 -1.06
N GLN A 195 2.24 1.30 -1.53
CA GLN A 195 2.35 0.84 -2.91
C GLN A 195 1.18 -0.09 -3.27
N TRP A 196 0.77 -0.98 -2.35
CA TRP A 196 -0.38 -1.86 -2.54
C TRP A 196 -1.69 -1.08 -2.69
N VAL A 197 -1.92 -0.05 -1.85
CA VAL A 197 -3.12 0.80 -2.00
C VAL A 197 -3.15 1.49 -3.36
N MET A 198 -2.00 2.01 -3.83
CA MET A 198 -1.91 2.61 -5.16
C MET A 198 -2.18 1.59 -6.27
N HIS A 199 -1.66 0.36 -6.14
CA HIS A 199 -1.93 -0.71 -7.08
C HIS A 199 -3.41 -1.09 -7.14
N LEU A 200 -4.09 -1.20 -5.99
CA LEU A 200 -5.54 -1.46 -5.95
C LEU A 200 -6.32 -0.39 -6.72
N GLN A 201 -5.94 0.89 -6.59
CA GLN A 201 -6.57 1.97 -7.34
C GLN A 201 -6.31 1.87 -8.85
N ASN A 202 -5.08 1.54 -9.26
CA ASN A 202 -4.73 1.34 -10.67
C ASN A 202 -5.50 0.16 -11.28
N MET A 203 -5.65 -0.94 -10.53
CA MET A 203 -6.41 -2.12 -10.96
C MET A 203 -7.90 -1.82 -11.11
N GLU A 204 -8.47 -1.02 -10.20
CA GLU A 204 -9.87 -0.59 -10.31
C GLU A 204 -10.10 0.28 -11.56
N GLN A 205 -9.24 1.29 -11.79
CA GLN A 205 -9.31 2.13 -12.98
C GLN A 205 -9.15 1.32 -14.28
N MET A 206 -8.23 0.36 -14.28
CA MET A 206 -8.06 -0.56 -15.42
C MET A 206 -9.33 -1.37 -15.66
N LYS A 207 -9.92 -1.94 -14.60
CA LYS A 207 -11.15 -2.75 -14.69
C LYS A 207 -12.32 -1.95 -15.28
N GLU A 208 -12.47 -0.68 -14.92
CA GLU A 208 -13.48 0.20 -15.52
C GLU A 208 -13.24 0.44 -17.02
N GLY A 209 -11.97 0.59 -17.43
CA GLY A 209 -11.58 0.86 -18.83
C GLY A 209 -11.51 -0.37 -19.73
N ILE A 210 -11.28 -1.57 -19.18
CA ILE A 210 -10.97 -2.77 -19.96
C ILE A 210 -12.13 -3.24 -20.83
N GLY A 211 -13.38 -2.93 -20.44
CA GLY A 211 -14.57 -3.22 -21.22
C GLY A 211 -14.54 -2.61 -22.62
N LEU A 212 -13.82 -1.49 -22.80
CA LEU A 212 -13.65 -0.85 -24.11
C LEU A 212 -12.75 -1.65 -25.06
N ARG A 213 -11.87 -2.53 -24.55
CA ARG A 213 -11.04 -3.42 -25.39
C ARG A 213 -11.88 -4.43 -26.17
N GLY A 214 -13.07 -4.76 -25.68
CA GLY A 214 -14.02 -5.65 -26.35
C GLY A 214 -14.47 -5.15 -27.73
N TYR A 215 -14.44 -3.83 -27.98
CA TYR A 215 -14.72 -3.26 -29.31
C TYR A 215 -13.66 -3.65 -30.36
N GLY A 216 -12.44 -4.00 -29.92
CA GLY A 216 -11.35 -4.49 -30.77
C GLY A 216 -11.37 -6.00 -31.02
N GLN A 217 -12.44 -6.72 -30.65
CA GLN A 217 -12.53 -8.18 -30.70
C GLN A 217 -11.48 -8.91 -29.82
N LEU A 218 -10.89 -8.20 -28.87
CA LEU A 218 -10.03 -8.79 -27.84
C LEU A 218 -10.87 -9.24 -26.65
N ASP A 219 -10.43 -10.30 -25.99
CA ASP A 219 -11.05 -10.82 -24.76
C ASP A 219 -10.65 -9.91 -23.58
N PRO A 220 -11.58 -9.13 -22.98
CA PRO A 220 -11.25 -8.18 -21.92
C PRO A 220 -10.61 -8.83 -20.69
N LEU A 221 -10.99 -10.08 -20.37
CA LEU A 221 -10.43 -10.78 -19.21
C LEU A 221 -8.94 -11.10 -19.42
N LYS A 222 -8.57 -11.50 -20.63
CA LYS A 222 -7.16 -11.79 -20.97
C LYS A 222 -6.30 -10.53 -20.97
N GLU A 223 -6.83 -9.44 -21.52
CA GLU A 223 -6.12 -8.15 -21.48
C GLU A 223 -5.99 -7.64 -20.04
N TYR A 224 -7.02 -7.78 -19.21
CA TYR A 224 -6.94 -7.46 -17.77
C TYR A 224 -5.88 -8.30 -17.05
N GLN A 225 -5.81 -9.60 -17.31
CA GLN A 225 -4.78 -10.47 -16.74
C GLN A 225 -3.37 -10.03 -17.14
N LYS A 226 -3.17 -9.71 -18.42
CA LYS A 226 -1.88 -9.31 -18.97
C LYS A 226 -1.43 -7.94 -18.45
N GLU A 227 -2.28 -6.92 -18.61
CA GLU A 227 -1.96 -5.57 -18.14
C GLU A 227 -1.85 -5.54 -16.61
N GLY A 228 -2.72 -6.26 -15.90
CA GLY A 228 -2.70 -6.39 -14.45
C GLY A 228 -1.46 -7.09 -13.91
N PHE A 229 -0.92 -8.07 -14.65
CA PHE A 229 0.39 -8.67 -14.33
C PHE A 229 1.52 -7.66 -14.49
N GLY A 230 1.55 -6.89 -15.59
CA GLY A 230 2.56 -5.85 -15.78
C GLY A 230 2.52 -4.75 -14.72
N LEU A 231 1.33 -4.34 -14.26
CA LEU A 231 1.20 -3.44 -13.11
C LEU A 231 1.74 -4.06 -11.83
N PHE A 232 1.50 -5.35 -11.62
CA PHE A 232 1.98 -6.06 -10.43
C PHE A 232 3.51 -6.24 -10.43
N GLU A 233 4.13 -6.52 -11.58
CA GLU A 233 5.58 -6.51 -11.71
C GLU A 233 6.16 -5.11 -11.39
N GLY A 234 5.52 -4.05 -11.90
CA GLY A 234 5.88 -2.68 -11.59
C GLY A 234 5.72 -2.33 -10.11
N LEU A 235 4.67 -2.84 -9.44
CA LEU A 235 4.48 -2.74 -8.00
C LEU A 235 5.65 -3.36 -7.24
N MET A 236 6.01 -4.60 -7.59
CA MET A 236 7.11 -5.33 -6.92
C MET A 236 8.45 -4.63 -7.14
N ASP A 237 8.72 -4.14 -8.35
CA ASP A 237 9.91 -3.33 -8.63
C ASP A 237 9.93 -2.02 -7.84
N GLY A 238 8.79 -1.33 -7.76
CA GLY A 238 8.64 -0.10 -6.99
C GLY A 238 8.90 -0.30 -5.50
N ILE A 239 8.38 -1.39 -4.91
CA ILE A 239 8.65 -1.77 -3.51
C ILE A 239 10.14 -1.97 -3.27
N ARG A 240 10.83 -2.73 -4.15
CA ARG A 240 12.27 -2.97 -4.06
C ARG A 240 13.06 -1.67 -4.15
N GLU A 241 12.79 -0.86 -5.17
CA GLU A 241 13.50 0.41 -5.41
C GLU A 241 13.32 1.42 -4.27
N GLU A 242 12.09 1.59 -3.78
CA GLU A 242 11.80 2.53 -2.70
C GLU A 242 12.39 2.05 -1.36
N THR A 243 12.34 0.75 -1.09
CA THR A 243 12.93 0.13 0.11
C THR A 243 14.43 0.37 0.13
N LEU A 244 15.16 -0.05 -0.91
CA LEU A 244 16.60 0.11 -0.99
C LEU A 244 16.99 1.60 -1.00
N GLY A 245 16.30 2.42 -1.78
CA GLY A 245 16.54 3.86 -1.83
C GLY A 245 16.40 4.54 -0.47
N THR A 246 15.45 4.10 0.34
CA THR A 246 15.24 4.63 1.70
C THR A 246 16.30 4.09 2.67
N LEU A 247 16.54 2.78 2.66
CA LEU A 247 17.52 2.11 3.53
C LEU A 247 18.94 2.63 3.29
N PHE A 248 19.33 2.86 2.05
CA PHE A 248 20.67 3.36 1.73
C PHE A 248 20.83 4.87 1.98
N ARG A 249 19.75 5.66 2.01
CA ARG A 249 19.83 7.10 2.33
C ARG A 249 19.70 7.43 3.81
N ILE A 250 19.18 6.53 4.63
CA ILE A 250 19.01 6.81 6.06
C ILE A 250 20.36 7.06 6.76
N GLN A 251 20.41 8.13 7.54
CA GLN A 251 21.59 8.52 8.31
C GLN A 251 21.23 8.52 9.80
N LEU A 252 22.12 7.97 10.62
CA LEU A 252 21.94 7.99 12.06
C LEU A 252 22.09 9.44 12.56
N ALA A 253 20.98 10.05 12.95
CA ALA A 253 21.02 11.34 13.62
C ALA A 253 21.63 11.14 15.01
N ARG A 254 22.97 11.29 15.12
CA ARG A 254 23.61 11.42 16.44
C ARG A 254 23.01 12.64 17.10
N ARG A 255 22.09 12.40 18.04
CA ARG A 255 21.62 13.43 18.96
C ARG A 255 22.86 13.91 19.72
N GLY A 256 23.40 15.06 19.32
CA GLY A 256 24.46 15.71 20.08
C GLY A 256 24.03 15.86 21.55
N PRO A 257 24.97 15.90 22.50
CA PRO A 257 24.66 16.00 23.91
C PRO A 257 23.70 17.17 24.12
N ASP A 258 22.48 16.85 24.56
CA ASP A 258 21.39 17.75 24.97
C ASP A 258 21.62 19.22 24.60
N GLU A 259 21.22 19.62 23.39
CA GLU A 259 20.60 20.94 23.29
C GLU A 259 19.33 20.85 24.12
N THR A 260 19.46 21.19 25.41
CA THR A 260 18.37 21.36 26.37
C THR A 260 17.15 21.89 25.62
N PRO A 261 15.94 21.31 25.82
CA PRO A 261 14.78 21.71 25.05
C PRO A 261 14.64 23.22 25.18
N ARG A 262 14.98 23.96 24.12
CA ARG A 262 14.75 25.40 24.03
C ARG A 262 13.26 25.51 24.30
N LYS A 263 12.90 25.94 25.52
CA LYS A 263 11.52 26.18 25.92
C LYS A 263 10.93 26.98 24.78
N LYS A 264 10.09 26.34 23.96
CA LYS A 264 9.35 27.02 22.90
C LYS A 264 8.76 28.23 23.60
N LYS A 265 9.26 29.43 23.29
CA LYS A 265 8.64 30.66 23.78
C LYS A 265 7.21 30.53 23.29
N LYS A 266 6.28 30.27 24.22
CA LYS A 266 4.84 30.25 23.90
C LYS A 266 4.62 31.53 23.13
N GLN A 267 4.24 31.41 21.85
CA GLN A 267 3.73 32.55 21.11
C GLN A 267 2.57 33.07 21.95
N LEU A 268 2.76 34.24 22.56
CA LEU A 268 1.66 34.99 23.13
C LEU A 268 0.83 35.41 21.92
N GLN A 269 -0.21 34.65 21.60
CA GLN A 269 -1.27 35.12 20.73
C GLN A 269 -1.91 36.32 21.44
N MET A 270 -1.56 37.51 20.97
CA MET A 270 -2.32 38.73 21.22
C MET A 270 -3.60 38.59 20.40
N SER A 271 -4.62 37.96 20.97
CA SER A 271 -5.97 37.97 20.39
C SER A 271 -6.61 39.32 20.69
N HIS A 272 -6.75 40.13 19.65
CA HIS A 272 -7.53 41.35 19.65
C HIS A 272 -8.93 41.01 19.14
N GLY A 273 -9.92 41.05 20.05
CA GLY A 273 -11.35 41.24 19.74
C GLY A 273 -12.11 40.04 19.17
N GLY A 274 -13.16 39.60 19.89
CA GLY A 274 -14.26 38.83 19.29
C GLY A 274 -14.76 37.65 20.11
N ASP A 275 -15.65 37.97 21.06
CA ASP A 275 -16.76 37.18 21.59
C ASP A 275 -16.59 35.74 22.14
N GLY A 276 -17.01 35.57 23.40
CA GLY A 276 -17.89 34.46 23.76
C GLY A 276 -17.31 33.12 24.19
N SER A 277 -16.34 33.05 25.10
CA SER A 277 -16.23 31.90 26.02
C SER A 277 -15.42 32.24 27.28
N GLN A 278 -16.12 32.53 28.38
CA GLN A 278 -15.48 32.79 29.67
C GLN A 278 -14.88 31.49 30.22
N VAL A 279 -13.56 31.34 30.10
CA VAL A 279 -12.82 30.33 30.86
C VAL A 279 -12.81 30.76 32.33
N ALA A 280 -13.62 30.08 33.14
CA ALA A 280 -13.69 30.32 34.58
C ALA A 280 -12.30 30.08 35.21
N THR A 281 -11.60 31.17 35.51
CA THR A 281 -10.35 31.11 36.27
C THR A 281 -10.68 30.65 37.69
N VAL A 282 -10.17 29.49 38.10
CA VAL A 282 -10.29 28.99 39.47
C VAL A 282 -9.56 29.94 40.41
N LYS A 283 -10.25 30.96 40.91
CA LYS A 283 -9.77 31.79 42.02
C LYS A 283 -9.70 30.91 43.27
N ARG A 284 -8.49 30.66 43.77
CA ARG A 284 -8.25 30.01 45.07
C ARG A 284 -9.05 30.77 46.14
N LYS A 285 -10.06 30.13 46.75
CA LYS A 285 -10.92 30.72 47.82
C LYS A 285 -10.19 30.81 49.18
N GLY A 286 -8.99 31.40 49.21
CA GLY A 286 -8.24 31.57 50.46
C GLY A 286 -7.30 32.75 50.38
N GLN A 287 -7.27 33.56 51.45
CA GLN A 287 -6.37 34.69 51.59
C GLN A 287 -4.92 34.17 51.55
N LYS A 288 -4.09 34.74 50.66
CA LYS A 288 -2.67 34.37 50.54
C LYS A 288 -1.93 34.90 51.78
N ILE A 289 -1.69 34.02 52.76
CA ILE A 289 -0.95 34.41 53.96
C ILE A 289 0.51 34.69 53.56
N GLY A 290 0.94 35.93 53.76
CA GLY A 290 2.30 36.35 53.46
C GLY A 290 3.32 35.62 54.34
N ARG A 291 4.50 35.31 53.81
CA ARG A 291 5.56 34.54 54.48
C ARG A 291 5.97 35.10 55.86
N ASN A 292 5.83 36.41 56.07
CA ASN A 292 6.14 37.11 57.32
C ASN A 292 4.91 37.50 58.17
N ALA A 293 3.69 37.20 57.72
CA ALA A 293 2.46 37.48 58.47
C ALA A 293 2.35 36.58 59.71
N PRO A 294 1.59 36.99 60.76
CA PRO A 294 1.30 36.11 61.89
C PRO A 294 0.63 34.82 61.42
N CYS A 295 1.09 33.69 61.96
CA CYS A 295 0.60 32.38 61.56
C CYS A 295 -0.86 32.18 62.03
N PRO A 296 -1.78 31.71 61.16
CA PRO A 296 -3.20 31.57 61.51
C PRO A 296 -3.49 30.47 62.54
N CYS A 297 -2.50 29.66 62.94
CA CYS A 297 -2.66 28.65 63.98
C CYS A 297 -2.62 29.21 65.41
N GLY A 298 -2.53 30.54 65.59
CA GLY A 298 -2.55 31.20 66.89
C GLY A 298 -1.24 31.13 67.69
N SER A 299 -0.16 30.62 67.10
CA SER A 299 1.12 30.39 67.79
C SER A 299 1.96 31.66 68.08
N GLY A 300 1.50 32.84 67.67
CA GLY A 300 2.21 34.12 67.82
C GLY A 300 3.48 34.28 66.95
N LYS A 301 3.89 33.25 66.20
CA LYS A 301 5.09 33.26 65.33
C LYS A 301 4.74 33.65 63.89
N LYS A 302 5.72 34.16 63.13
CA LYS A 302 5.59 34.43 61.68
C LYS A 302 5.37 33.13 60.90
N TYR A 303 4.53 33.14 59.87
CA TYR A 303 4.10 31.95 59.10
C TYR A 303 5.26 31.05 58.65
N LYS A 304 6.35 31.64 58.12
CA LYS A 304 7.57 30.91 57.68
C LYS A 304 8.31 30.12 58.76
N LYS A 305 8.10 30.46 60.04
CA LYS A 305 8.73 29.77 61.18
C LYS A 305 7.75 28.85 61.92
N CYS A 306 6.59 28.58 61.32
CA CYS A 306 5.55 27.72 61.89
C CYS A 306 4.92 26.85 60.78
N CYS A 307 3.63 26.96 60.49
CA CYS A 307 2.93 26.12 59.50
C CYS A 307 3.47 26.22 58.07
N GLY A 308 4.25 27.26 57.76
CA GLY A 308 4.93 27.44 56.47
C GLY A 308 6.43 27.08 56.49
N ALA A 309 6.92 26.41 57.53
CA ALA A 309 8.33 25.99 57.60
C ALA A 309 8.64 24.74 56.77
N ASN A 310 7.66 23.83 56.64
CA ASN A 310 7.79 22.57 55.89
C ASN A 310 6.91 22.53 54.62
N LYS A 311 6.60 23.71 54.06
CA LYS A 311 5.84 23.89 52.81
C LYS A 311 6.66 24.62 51.78
#